data_AF-A0AAU6X5J1-F1
#
_entry.id   AF-A0AAU6X5J1-F1
#
_cell.length_a   1.000
_cell.length_b   1.000
_cell.length_c   1.000
_cell.angle_alpha   90.00
_cell.angle_beta   90.00
_cell.angle_gamma   90.00
#
_symmetry.space_group_name_H-M   'P 1'
#
loop_
_entity.id
_entity.type
_entity.pdbx_description
1 polymer ?
#
loop_
_entity_poly.entity_id
_entity_poly.type
_entity_poly.pdbx_seq_one_letter_code
_entity_poly.pdbx_strand_id
1 'polypeptide(L)'
;MLQNDPIDLLKAKILSDDIEQGSNAIDSFIRLDKKTALDYLITLLDHPNPLIFNRAAIGLHDIGDNRALEPLLTTIKKQENINRNGTLVFALLALDCSTRLLDIFDLLFYGDYEVKVSVAIILDEQAFEFSKADLLNIQDKWSYIQSHPELCPNFERSKEDIEDFVNSYMLHLQK
;
A
#
# COMPACT_ATOMS: atom_id res chain seq x y z
N MET A 1 -42.20 -6.10 -5.02
CA MET A 1 -40.89 -6.69 -5.36
C MET A 1 -39.87 -5.63 -5.06
N LEU A 2 -39.00 -5.85 -4.07
CA LEU A 2 -37.93 -4.90 -3.76
C LEU A 2 -37.08 -4.75 -5.03
N GLN A 3 -37.09 -3.57 -5.66
CA GLN A 3 -36.05 -3.25 -6.62
C GLN A 3 -34.75 -3.27 -5.83
N ASN A 4 -33.88 -4.23 -6.09
CA ASN A 4 -32.53 -4.22 -5.54
C ASN A 4 -31.88 -2.91 -5.99
N ASP A 5 -31.44 -2.09 -5.04
CA ASP A 5 -30.70 -0.86 -5.32
C ASP A 5 -29.55 -1.20 -6.28
N PRO A 6 -29.35 -0.45 -7.38
CA PRO A 6 -28.23 -0.67 -8.28
C PRO A 6 -26.88 -0.78 -7.54
N ILE A 7 -26.71 -0.06 -6.44
CA ILE A 7 -25.53 -0.16 -5.58
C ILE A 7 -25.42 -1.53 -4.91
N ASP A 8 -26.51 -2.10 -4.38
CA ASP A 8 -26.48 -3.41 -3.74
C ASP A 8 -26.13 -4.52 -4.73
N LEU A 9 -26.60 -4.41 -5.98
CA LEU A 9 -26.21 -5.33 -7.05
C LEU A 9 -24.71 -5.22 -7.38
N LEU A 10 -24.16 -4.01 -7.39
CA LEU A 10 -22.73 -3.80 -7.61
C LEU A 10 -21.91 -4.37 -6.46
N LYS A 11 -22.30 -4.12 -5.21
CA LYS A 11 -21.66 -4.71 -4.03
C LYS A 11 -21.63 -6.24 -4.09
N ALA A 12 -22.75 -6.87 -4.45
CA ALA A 12 -22.81 -8.32 -4.60
C ALA A 12 -21.85 -8.85 -5.68
N LYS A 13 -21.71 -8.14 -6.80
CA LYS A 13 -20.75 -8.48 -7.86
C LYS A 13 -19.30 -8.25 -7.43
N ILE A 14 -19.02 -7.20 -6.66
CA ILE A 14 -17.68 -6.96 -6.09
C ILE A 14 -17.28 -8.08 -5.14
N LEU A 15 -18.23 -8.79 -4.52
CA LEU A 15 -17.96 -9.92 -3.64
C LEU A 15 -17.93 -11.29 -4.34
N SER A 16 -18.16 -11.35 -5.66
CA SER A 16 -18.14 -12.62 -6.39
C SER A 16 -16.72 -13.10 -6.68
N ASP A 17 -16.57 -14.40 -6.90
CA ASP A 17 -15.29 -15.02 -7.27
C ASP A 17 -14.87 -14.72 -8.72
N ASP A 18 -15.74 -14.08 -9.51
CA ASP A 18 -15.47 -13.68 -10.89
C ASP A 18 -14.64 -12.38 -10.90
N ILE A 19 -13.38 -12.50 -11.33
CA ILE A 19 -12.41 -11.40 -11.35
C ILE A 19 -12.89 -10.25 -12.23
N GLU A 20 -13.29 -10.56 -13.47
CA GLU A 20 -13.69 -9.57 -14.45
C GLU A 20 -14.99 -8.87 -14.03
N GLN A 21 -15.97 -9.64 -13.57
CA GLN A 21 -17.22 -9.10 -13.06
C GLN A 21 -17.01 -8.19 -11.85
N GLY A 22 -16.16 -8.60 -10.92
CA GLY A 22 -15.86 -7.81 -9.73
C GLY A 22 -15.19 -6.48 -10.07
N SER A 23 -14.20 -6.49 -10.96
CA SER A 23 -13.53 -5.25 -11.41
C SER A 23 -14.49 -4.32 -12.16
N ASN A 24 -15.27 -4.86 -13.10
CA ASN A 24 -16.29 -4.07 -13.82
C ASN A 24 -17.34 -3.47 -12.88
N ALA A 25 -17.66 -4.17 -11.78
CA ALA A 25 -18.58 -3.67 -10.77
C ALA A 25 -17.98 -2.54 -9.94
N ILE A 26 -16.69 -2.59 -9.58
CA ILE A 26 -15.97 -1.46 -8.97
C ILE A 26 -16.03 -0.24 -9.88
N ASP A 27 -15.65 -0.36 -11.15
CA ASP A 27 -15.63 0.76 -12.09
C ASP A 27 -17.01 1.41 -12.22
N SER A 28 -18.05 0.58 -12.28
CA SER A 28 -19.43 1.04 -12.37
C SER A 28 -19.90 1.71 -11.08
N PHE A 29 -19.47 1.21 -9.92
CA PHE A 29 -19.79 1.81 -8.63
C PHE A 29 -19.11 3.17 -8.47
N ILE A 30 -17.83 3.27 -8.81
CA ILE A 30 -17.07 4.54 -8.79
C ILE A 30 -17.73 5.58 -9.69
N ARG A 31 -18.12 5.19 -10.92
CA ARG A 31 -18.82 6.10 -11.85
C ARG A 31 -20.19 6.56 -11.34
N LEU A 32 -20.90 5.69 -10.63
CA LEU A 32 -22.24 5.98 -10.10
C LEU A 32 -22.18 6.90 -8.89
N ASP A 33 -21.34 6.56 -7.92
CA ASP A 33 -21.14 7.32 -6.68
C ASP A 33 -19.75 7.03 -6.10
N LYS A 34 -18.77 7.85 -6.50
CA LYS A 34 -17.37 7.75 -6.03
C LYS A 34 -17.24 7.79 -4.50
N LYS A 35 -18.07 8.57 -3.81
CA LYS A 35 -17.97 8.72 -2.35
C LYS A 35 -18.43 7.45 -1.65
N THR A 36 -19.60 6.93 -2.03
CA THR A 36 -20.13 5.69 -1.45
C THR A 36 -19.30 4.48 -1.86
N ALA A 37 -18.74 4.47 -3.08
CA ALA A 37 -17.79 3.45 -3.51
C ALA A 37 -16.53 3.45 -2.64
N LEU A 38 -15.90 4.61 -2.41
CA LEU A 38 -14.74 4.72 -1.52
C LEU A 38 -15.04 4.16 -0.12
N ASP A 39 -16.13 4.63 0.50
CA ASP A 39 -16.48 4.22 1.86
C ASP A 39 -16.70 2.69 1.92
N TYR A 40 -17.32 2.11 0.90
CA TYR A 40 -17.52 0.67 0.80
C TYR A 40 -16.20 -0.10 0.56
N LEU A 41 -15.35 0.34 -0.36
CA LEU A 41 -14.09 -0.33 -0.66
C LEU A 41 -13.13 -0.32 0.54
N ILE A 42 -13.13 0.74 1.34
CA ILE A 42 -12.41 0.78 2.62
C ILE A 42 -12.87 -0.36 3.54
N THR A 43 -14.17 -0.64 3.63
CA THR A 43 -14.66 -1.77 4.46
C THR A 43 -14.20 -3.14 3.96
N LEU A 44 -13.89 -3.27 2.66
CA LEU A 44 -13.45 -4.53 2.06
C LEU A 44 -11.97 -4.83 2.30
N LEU A 45 -11.18 -3.85 2.77
CA LEU A 45 -9.77 -4.09 3.13
C LEU A 45 -9.63 -5.08 4.29
N ASP A 46 -10.66 -5.23 5.12
CA ASP A 46 -10.69 -6.20 6.22
C ASP A 46 -11.28 -7.56 5.82
N HIS A 47 -11.62 -7.75 4.54
CA HIS A 47 -12.25 -8.97 4.08
C HIS A 47 -11.28 -10.17 4.13
N PRO A 48 -11.69 -11.36 4.62
CA PRO A 48 -10.79 -12.50 4.80
C PRO A 48 -10.31 -13.14 3.48
N ASN A 49 -11.03 -12.91 2.39
CA ASN A 49 -10.65 -13.40 1.06
C ASN A 49 -9.66 -12.42 0.37
N PRO A 50 -8.41 -12.85 0.07
CA PRO A 50 -7.43 -12.01 -0.62
C PRO A 50 -7.87 -11.46 -1.97
N LEU A 51 -8.70 -12.20 -2.70
CA LEU A 51 -9.26 -11.72 -3.96
C LEU A 51 -10.04 -10.41 -3.73
N ILE A 52 -10.81 -10.34 -2.65
CA ILE A 52 -11.69 -9.21 -2.36
C ILE A 52 -10.92 -8.00 -1.86
N PHE A 53 -9.99 -8.15 -0.92
CA PHE A 53 -9.20 -6.99 -0.46
C PHE A 53 -8.24 -6.49 -1.55
N ASN A 54 -7.68 -7.37 -2.40
CA ASN A 54 -6.84 -6.94 -3.53
C ASN A 54 -7.66 -6.15 -4.55
N ARG A 55 -8.87 -6.63 -4.87
CA ARG A 55 -9.81 -5.93 -5.73
C ARG A 55 -10.19 -4.56 -5.13
N ALA A 56 -10.42 -4.50 -3.82
CA ALA A 56 -10.67 -3.24 -3.12
C ALA A 56 -9.49 -2.29 -3.23
N ALA A 57 -8.26 -2.77 -3.02
CA ALA A 57 -7.04 -1.98 -3.15
C ALA A 57 -6.89 -1.36 -4.55
N ILE A 58 -7.16 -2.12 -5.61
CA ILE A 58 -7.16 -1.61 -6.99
C ILE A 58 -8.21 -0.51 -7.16
N GLY A 59 -9.44 -0.72 -6.67
CA GLY A 59 -10.47 0.31 -6.74
C GLY A 59 -10.10 1.58 -5.96
N LEU A 60 -9.41 1.45 -4.82
CA LEU A 60 -8.94 2.59 -4.02
C LEU A 60 -7.80 3.35 -4.72
N HIS A 61 -6.90 2.63 -5.40
CA HIS A 61 -5.90 3.22 -6.29
C HIS A 61 -6.57 4.10 -7.36
N ASP A 62 -7.56 3.56 -8.06
CA ASP A 62 -8.26 4.28 -9.14
C ASP A 62 -9.05 5.49 -8.61
N ILE A 63 -9.49 5.43 -7.35
CA ILE A 63 -10.15 6.55 -6.68
C ILE A 63 -9.15 7.66 -6.31
N GLY A 64 -7.95 7.31 -5.83
CA GLY A 64 -6.89 8.27 -5.47
C GLY A 64 -7.27 9.24 -4.34
N ASP A 65 -8.17 8.84 -3.44
CA ASP A 65 -8.63 9.68 -2.32
C ASP A 65 -7.85 9.31 -1.06
N ASN A 66 -7.09 10.27 -0.52
CA ASN A 66 -6.23 10.08 0.64
C ASN A 66 -6.92 9.60 1.91
N ARG A 67 -8.25 9.63 1.98
CA ARG A 67 -9.01 8.96 3.06
C ARG A 67 -8.74 7.44 3.11
N ALA A 68 -8.24 6.83 2.03
CA ALA A 68 -7.87 5.42 1.97
C ALA A 68 -6.49 5.10 2.58
N LEU A 69 -5.65 6.10 2.85
CA LEU A 69 -4.25 5.88 3.27
C LEU A 69 -4.13 5.10 4.58
N GLU A 70 -4.79 5.57 5.64
CA GLU A 70 -4.74 4.91 6.96
C GLU A 70 -5.35 3.50 6.96
N PRO A 71 -6.52 3.27 6.34
CA PRO A 71 -7.04 1.90 6.17
C PRO A 71 -6.07 0.98 5.42
N LEU A 72 -5.46 1.44 4.33
CA LEU A 72 -4.50 0.64 3.57
C LEU A 72 -3.26 0.31 4.40
N LEU A 73 -2.63 1.29 5.04
CA LEU A 73 -1.46 1.06 5.89
C LEU A 73 -1.76 0.09 7.04
N THR A 74 -2.95 0.20 7.64
CA THR A 74 -3.40 -0.74 8.68
C THR A 74 -3.46 -2.17 8.14
N THR A 75 -4.06 -2.37 6.97
CA THR A 75 -4.21 -3.70 6.37
C THR A 75 -2.89 -4.27 5.84
N ILE A 76 -2.01 -3.43 5.30
CA ILE A 76 -0.67 -3.82 4.81
C ILE A 76 0.17 -4.43 5.94
N LYS A 77 0.08 -3.85 7.15
CA LYS A 77 0.88 -4.22 8.32
C LYS A 77 0.32 -5.40 9.11
N LYS A 78 -0.84 -5.94 8.72
CA LYS A 78 -1.40 -7.13 9.37
C LYS A 78 -0.50 -8.33 9.12
N GLN A 79 -0.23 -9.11 10.18
CA GLN A 79 0.67 -10.25 10.13
C GLN A 79 0.25 -11.29 9.08
N GLU A 80 -1.05 -11.51 8.94
CA GLU A 80 -1.63 -12.43 7.95
C GLU A 80 -1.42 -11.99 6.49
N ASN A 81 -1.10 -10.70 6.26
CA ASN A 81 -0.99 -10.09 4.94
C ASN A 81 0.44 -9.86 4.48
N ILE A 82 1.47 -10.03 5.31
CA ILE A 82 2.87 -9.66 5.00
C ILE A 82 3.40 -10.22 3.67
N ASN A 83 2.95 -11.41 3.25
CA ASN A 83 3.37 -12.04 1.98
C ASN A 83 2.28 -11.98 0.89
N ARG A 84 1.27 -11.13 1.07
CA ARG A 84 0.08 -10.99 0.21
C ARG A 84 -0.38 -9.54 0.11
N ASN A 85 0.47 -8.59 0.47
CA ASN A 85 0.15 -7.16 0.56
C ASN A 85 0.70 -6.34 -0.63
N GLY A 86 1.32 -6.97 -1.64
CA GLY A 86 1.83 -6.28 -2.83
C GLY A 86 0.79 -5.36 -3.48
N THR A 87 -0.43 -5.84 -3.73
CA THR A 87 -1.53 -5.02 -4.29
C THR A 87 -1.96 -3.88 -3.36
N LEU A 88 -1.90 -4.10 -2.05
CA LEU A 88 -2.24 -3.06 -1.07
C LEU A 88 -1.20 -1.93 -1.10
N VAL A 89 0.08 -2.29 -1.20
CA VAL A 89 1.18 -1.31 -1.33
C VAL A 89 1.14 -0.61 -2.68
N PHE A 90 0.82 -1.33 -3.76
CA PHE A 90 0.58 -0.72 -5.08
C PHE A 90 -0.47 0.40 -4.99
N ALA A 91 -1.54 0.21 -4.21
CA ALA A 91 -2.56 1.24 -4.06
C ALA A 91 -2.06 2.54 -3.42
N LEU A 92 -0.96 2.50 -2.67
CA LEU A 92 -0.33 3.70 -2.11
C LEU A 92 0.28 4.62 -3.20
N LEU A 93 0.57 4.11 -4.40
CA LEU A 93 1.11 4.91 -5.52
C LEU A 93 0.19 6.07 -5.92
N ALA A 94 -1.13 5.89 -5.75
CA ALA A 94 -2.12 6.92 -6.06
C ALA A 94 -2.40 7.87 -4.89
N LEU A 95 -1.71 7.70 -3.75
CA LEU A 95 -1.97 8.43 -2.52
C LEU A 95 -0.76 9.27 -2.11
N ASP A 96 -1.02 10.40 -1.47
CA ASP A 96 0.01 11.23 -0.86
C ASP A 96 0.51 10.57 0.43
N CYS A 97 1.75 10.07 0.35
CA CYS A 97 2.49 9.41 1.42
C CYS A 97 3.56 10.33 2.04
N SER A 98 3.56 11.63 1.73
CA SER A 98 4.59 12.60 2.17
C SER A 98 4.85 12.58 3.68
N THR A 99 3.84 12.31 4.49
CA THR A 99 3.95 12.25 5.97
C THR A 99 4.20 10.83 6.51
N ARG A 100 4.53 9.87 5.65
CA ARG A 100 4.63 8.43 5.97
C ARG A 100 6.01 7.84 5.69
N LEU A 101 7.06 8.66 5.72
CA LEU A 101 8.43 8.23 5.38
C LEU A 101 8.85 6.95 6.12
N LEU A 102 8.64 6.89 7.44
CA LEU A 102 9.01 5.72 8.24
C LEU A 102 8.23 4.46 7.83
N ASP A 103 6.96 4.60 7.48
CA ASP A 103 6.15 3.47 7.02
C ASP A 103 6.65 2.96 5.67
N ILE A 104 6.98 3.87 4.75
CA ILE A 104 7.53 3.53 3.44
C ILE A 104 8.89 2.83 3.57
N PHE A 105 9.77 3.30 4.47
CA PHE A 105 11.04 2.61 4.75
C PHE A 105 10.85 1.25 5.44
N ASP A 106 9.87 1.11 6.34
CA ASP A 106 9.56 -0.21 6.92
C ASP A 106 9.10 -1.20 5.83
N LEU A 107 8.32 -0.74 4.85
CA LEU A 107 7.96 -1.55 3.69
C LEU A 107 9.16 -1.85 2.79
N LEU A 108 10.08 -0.90 2.60
CA LEU A 108 11.32 -1.13 1.87
C LEU A 108 12.18 -2.21 2.54
N PHE A 109 12.25 -2.21 3.87
CA PHE A 109 13.09 -3.13 4.63
C PHE A 109 12.49 -4.53 4.76
N TYR A 110 11.20 -4.62 5.07
CA TYR A 110 10.55 -5.88 5.46
C TYR A 110 9.60 -6.44 4.40
N GLY A 111 9.35 -5.69 3.32
CA GLY A 111 8.52 -6.12 2.20
C GLY A 111 9.21 -7.15 1.31
N ASP A 112 8.40 -7.93 0.61
CA ASP A 112 8.87 -8.80 -0.46
C ASP A 112 9.25 -8.01 -1.72
N TYR A 113 9.57 -8.72 -2.81
CA TYR A 113 9.98 -8.09 -4.06
C TYR A 113 8.88 -7.19 -4.66
N GLU A 114 7.60 -7.60 -4.60
CA GLU A 114 6.50 -6.82 -5.17
C GLU A 114 6.26 -5.52 -4.39
N VAL A 115 6.33 -5.60 -3.06
CA VAL A 115 6.25 -4.44 -2.17
C VAL A 115 7.38 -3.45 -2.48
N LYS A 116 8.62 -3.93 -2.57
CA LYS A 116 9.81 -3.10 -2.81
C LYS A 116 9.75 -2.32 -4.12
N VAL A 117 9.22 -2.92 -5.19
CA VAL A 117 9.03 -2.23 -6.48
C VAL A 117 8.12 -1.02 -6.34
N SER A 118 6.97 -1.18 -5.66
CA SER A 118 6.04 -0.07 -5.45
C SER A 118 6.64 0.99 -4.53
N VAL A 119 7.33 0.57 -3.47
CA VAL A 119 8.00 1.46 -2.52
C VAL A 119 9.08 2.32 -3.19
N ALA A 120 9.88 1.74 -4.07
CA ALA A 120 10.90 2.48 -4.82
C ALA A 120 10.28 3.62 -5.64
N ILE A 121 9.18 3.35 -6.34
CA ILE A 121 8.45 4.37 -7.10
C ILE A 121 7.93 5.48 -6.18
N ILE A 122 7.36 5.12 -5.03
CA ILE A 122 6.88 6.11 -4.04
C ILE A 122 8.02 7.01 -3.54
N LEU A 123 9.18 6.42 -3.22
CA LEU A 123 10.36 7.15 -2.76
C LEU A 123 10.96 8.08 -3.83
N ASP A 124 10.90 7.69 -5.11
CA ASP A 124 11.40 8.48 -6.24
C ASP A 124 10.45 9.61 -6.65
N GLU A 125 9.14 9.37 -6.60
CA GLU A 125 8.15 10.30 -7.13
C GLU A 125 7.61 11.29 -6.09
N GLN A 126 7.70 10.98 -4.79
CA GLN A 126 7.13 11.81 -3.73
C GLN A 126 8.20 12.53 -2.90
N ALA A 127 7.89 13.77 -2.51
CA ALA A 127 8.68 14.51 -1.55
C ALA A 127 8.14 14.25 -0.13
N PHE A 128 9.02 13.81 0.77
CA PHE A 128 8.64 13.45 2.14
C PHE A 128 8.94 14.55 3.15
N GLU A 129 8.05 14.69 4.12
CA GLU A 129 8.28 15.43 5.35
C GLU A 129 8.96 14.50 6.36
N PHE A 130 10.08 14.96 6.93
CA PHE A 130 10.81 14.19 7.93
C PHE A 130 11.61 15.07 8.88
N SER A 131 11.83 14.54 10.07
CA SER A 131 12.72 15.10 11.08
C SER A 131 14.08 14.41 11.06
N LYS A 132 15.06 15.04 11.71
CA LYS A 132 16.37 14.41 11.98
C LYS A 132 16.22 13.08 12.74
N ALA A 133 15.25 12.98 13.63
CA ALA A 133 15.00 11.75 14.40
C ALA A 133 14.52 10.61 13.49
N ASP A 134 13.70 10.91 12.49
CA ASP A 134 13.22 9.91 11.53
C ASP A 134 14.37 9.35 10.69
N LEU A 135 15.28 10.22 10.23
CA LEU A 135 16.47 9.80 9.48
C LEU A 135 17.40 8.93 10.32
N LEU A 136 17.63 9.28 11.59
CA LEU A 136 18.43 8.45 12.50
C LEU A 136 17.75 7.09 12.74
N ASN A 137 16.42 7.04 12.86
CA ASN A 137 15.67 5.79 12.99
C ASN A 137 15.89 4.89 11.76
N ILE A 138 15.79 5.45 10.55
CA ILE A 138 16.02 4.74 9.29
C ILE A 138 17.47 4.20 9.24
N GLN A 139 18.45 5.02 9.59
CA GLN A 139 19.87 4.64 9.62
C GLN A 139 20.15 3.51 10.61
N ASP A 140 19.60 3.60 11.82
CA ASP A 140 19.76 2.58 12.86
C ASP A 140 19.12 1.25 12.43
N LYS A 141 17.90 1.30 11.87
CA LYS A 141 17.21 0.13 11.32
C LYS A 141 18.02 -0.52 10.18
N TRP A 142 18.53 0.28 9.25
CA TRP A 142 19.34 -0.25 8.15
C TRP A 142 20.62 -0.92 8.65
N SER A 143 21.33 -0.28 9.57
CA SER A 143 22.55 -0.84 10.19
C SER A 143 22.24 -2.16 10.91
N TYR A 144 21.10 -2.24 11.60
CA TYR A 144 20.65 -3.46 12.25
C TYR A 144 20.37 -4.58 11.24
N ILE A 145 19.66 -4.28 10.14
CA ILE A 145 19.37 -5.25 9.06
C ILE A 145 20.66 -5.74 8.40
N GLN A 146 21.66 -4.88 8.18
CA GLN A 146 22.94 -5.31 7.64
C GLN A 146 23.64 -6.37 8.53
N SER A 147 23.39 -6.33 9.85
CA SER A 147 23.86 -7.35 10.80
C SER A 147 22.92 -8.56 10.97
N HIS A 148 21.68 -8.46 10.47
CA HIS A 148 20.61 -9.47 10.55
C HIS A 148 19.88 -9.58 9.20
N PRO A 149 20.57 -10.01 8.13
CA PRO A 149 20.04 -9.98 6.76
C PRO A 149 18.79 -10.86 6.58
N GLU A 150 18.57 -11.85 7.46
CA GLU A 150 17.37 -12.68 7.48
C GLU A 150 16.06 -11.91 7.72
N LEU A 151 16.14 -10.70 8.28
CA LEU A 151 14.98 -9.85 8.51
C LEU A 151 14.48 -9.16 7.23
N CYS A 152 15.31 -9.07 6.20
CA CYS A 152 14.99 -8.40 4.94
C CYS A 152 14.78 -9.44 3.82
N PRO A 153 13.54 -9.64 3.35
CA PRO A 153 13.27 -10.60 2.29
C PRO A 153 14.07 -10.28 1.02
N ASN A 154 14.75 -11.26 0.43
CA ASN A 154 15.62 -11.07 -0.74
C ASN A 154 16.77 -10.05 -0.52
N PHE A 155 17.30 -9.93 0.71
CA PHE A 155 18.34 -8.97 1.08
C PHE A 155 19.46 -8.83 0.06
N GLU A 156 20.15 -9.91 -0.32
CA GLU A 156 21.29 -9.86 -1.25
C GLU A 156 20.96 -9.21 -2.61
N ARG A 157 19.72 -9.37 -3.08
CA ARG A 157 19.28 -8.82 -4.36
C ARG A 157 18.85 -7.35 -4.24
N SER A 158 18.27 -6.95 -3.11
CA SER A 158 17.76 -5.59 -2.91
C SER A 158 18.71 -4.69 -2.13
N LYS A 159 19.84 -5.21 -1.64
CA LYS A 159 20.72 -4.49 -0.71
C LYS A 159 21.20 -3.17 -1.28
N GLU A 160 21.69 -3.19 -2.53
CA GLU A 160 22.23 -2.01 -3.21
C GLU A 160 21.15 -0.94 -3.38
N ASP A 161 19.98 -1.32 -3.92
CA ASP A 161 18.83 -0.41 -4.08
C ASP A 161 18.39 0.21 -2.74
N ILE A 162 18.30 -0.60 -1.67
CA ILE A 162 17.93 -0.11 -0.34
C ILE A 162 19.00 0.86 0.20
N GLU A 163 20.28 0.51 0.03
CA GLU A 163 21.39 1.33 0.49
C GLU A 163 21.43 2.70 -0.23
N ASP A 164 21.13 2.73 -1.52
CA ASP A 164 21.02 3.96 -2.30
C ASP A 164 19.90 4.87 -1.77
N PHE A 165 18.71 4.30 -1.49
CA PHE A 165 17.64 5.07 -0.85
C PHE A 165 18.04 5.58 0.52
N VAL A 166 18.59 4.74 1.42
CA VAL A 166 19.02 5.19 2.75
C VAL A 166 20.05 6.32 2.64
N ASN A 167 21.06 6.15 1.80
CA ASN A 167 22.14 7.13 1.62
C ASN A 167 21.63 8.46 1.09
N SER A 168 20.71 8.46 0.12
CA SER A 168 20.15 9.70 -0.45
C SER A 168 19.48 10.56 0.63
N TYR A 169 18.75 9.95 1.56
CA TYR A 169 18.13 10.64 2.69
C TYR A 169 19.16 11.06 3.76
N MET A 170 20.21 10.27 4.00
CA MET A 170 21.26 10.62 4.98
C MET A 170 22.08 11.85 4.57
N LEU A 171 22.11 12.23 3.28
CA LEU A 171 22.71 13.49 2.84
C LEU A 171 22.08 14.73 3.51
N HIS A 172 20.83 14.62 3.98
CA HIS A 172 20.13 15.69 4.67
C HIS A 172 20.55 15.84 6.15
N LEU A 173 21.26 14.87 6.73
CA LEU A 173 21.83 14.99 8.09
C LEU A 173 23.08 15.87 8.15
N GLN A 174 23.73 16.07 7.00
CA GLN A 174 25.00 16.80 6.87
C GLN A 174 24.80 18.30 6.56
N LYS A 175 23.56 18.71 6.28
CA LYS A 175 23.15 20.10 6.03
C LYS A 175 22.70 20.76 7.34
#